data_AF-A0A948KN75-F1
#
_entry.id   AF-A0A948KN75-F1
#
_cell.length_a   1.000
_cell.length_b   1.000
_cell.length_c   1.000
_cell.angle_alpha   90.00
_cell.angle_beta   90.00
_cell.angle_gamma   90.00
#
_symmetry.space_group_name_H-M   'P 1'
#
loop_
_entity.id
_entity.type
_entity.pdbx_description
1 polymer ?
#
loop_
_entity_poly.entity_id
_entity_poly.type
_entity_poly.pdbx_seq_one_letter_code
_entity_poly.pdbx_strand_id
1 'polypeptide(L)'
;MNKCSQSNRPILSGAAVTLGALLLAVSGSLMLEHIKVLEDVKNVSVPLVAQLSELEHRETALREQVEISQIHAAVQVGSIGEKLDMYVLPTETDLDRLVAVFDLLFEVLSRHNLASGMSDIEIGEAVTINEGDVRARPLTVRFAAHEEGASEILHLIQLAGLLTVGDALSDDEVSLLFRSTEDENPAGIVALEQFLSLDLLRYARDVRAYEEQLKRSFTSEAFSQTLQSVTQGSKLRDARRLFEGDFGAKLDDAHLWPLQFLTVQEVELKEGSAEGWYRLSLELLVWERS
;
A
#
# COMPACT_ATOMS: atom_id res chain seq x y z
N MET A 1 -58.19 69.14 -20.54
CA MET A 1 -57.62 68.61 -19.28
C MET A 1 -58.60 67.60 -18.69
N ASN A 2 -58.11 66.39 -18.35
CA ASN A 2 -58.72 65.34 -17.48
C ASN A 2 -60.06 64.72 -17.91
N LYS A 3 -60.38 63.43 -17.70
CA LYS A 3 -59.71 62.17 -17.33
C LYS A 3 -60.84 61.11 -17.29
N CYS A 4 -60.52 59.86 -17.64
CA CYS A 4 -61.09 58.59 -17.10
C CYS A 4 -62.59 58.28 -17.31
N SER A 5 -63.08 57.04 -17.33
CA SER A 5 -62.56 55.66 -17.45
C SER A 5 -63.77 54.73 -17.19
N GLN A 6 -63.67 53.47 -17.63
CA GLN A 6 -64.49 52.30 -17.24
C GLN A 6 -65.92 52.24 -17.79
N SER A 7 -66.48 51.09 -18.17
CA SER A 7 -66.21 49.71 -17.77
C SER A 7 -66.68 48.75 -18.87
N ASN A 8 -65.98 47.65 -19.12
CA ASN A 8 -66.49 46.59 -19.98
C ASN A 8 -65.99 45.20 -19.54
N ARG A 9 -66.91 44.22 -19.62
CA ARG A 9 -66.76 42.74 -19.73
C ARG A 9 -66.98 41.84 -18.50
N PRO A 10 -68.06 41.03 -18.53
CA PRO A 10 -68.23 39.83 -17.71
C PRO A 10 -68.15 38.54 -18.55
N ILE A 11 -66.97 38.19 -19.10
CA ILE A 11 -66.78 36.91 -19.86
C ILE A 11 -65.56 36.10 -19.36
N LEU A 12 -64.73 36.64 -18.45
CA LEU A 12 -63.46 36.01 -18.07
C LEU A 12 -63.55 34.93 -16.96
N SER A 13 -64.66 34.82 -16.22
CA SER A 13 -64.73 33.95 -15.04
C SER A 13 -65.03 32.47 -15.34
N GLY A 14 -65.81 32.17 -16.39
CA GLY A 14 -66.16 30.78 -16.72
C GLY A 14 -64.98 29.95 -17.23
N ALA A 15 -64.11 30.54 -18.04
CA ALA A 15 -62.92 29.86 -18.58
C ALA A 15 -61.87 29.57 -17.50
N ALA A 16 -61.78 30.40 -16.46
CA ALA A 16 -60.82 30.20 -15.38
C ALA A 16 -61.19 29.00 -14.49
N VAL A 17 -62.49 28.77 -14.25
CA VAL A 17 -62.96 27.66 -13.40
C VAL A 17 -62.81 26.31 -14.09
N THR A 18 -63.12 26.25 -15.39
CA THR A 18 -62.97 25.01 -16.17
C THR A 18 -61.51 24.61 -16.35
N LEU A 19 -60.61 25.59 -16.53
CA LEU A 19 -59.17 25.34 -16.60
C LEU A 19 -58.59 24.86 -15.26
N GLY A 20 -59.07 25.44 -14.14
CA GLY A 20 -58.66 25.02 -12.79
C GLY A 20 -59.09 23.59 -12.46
N ALA A 21 -60.32 23.20 -12.84
CA ALA A 21 -60.79 21.82 -12.64
C ALA A 21 -59.98 20.79 -13.45
N LEU A 22 -59.58 21.16 -14.67
CA LEU A 22 -58.76 20.30 -15.53
C LEU A 22 -57.36 20.07 -14.93
N LEU A 23 -56.73 21.14 -14.42
CA LEU A 23 -55.41 21.06 -13.78
C LEU A 23 -55.43 20.20 -12.50
N LEU A 24 -56.51 20.28 -11.70
CA LEU A 24 -56.67 19.44 -10.52
C LEU A 24 -56.86 17.95 -10.87
N ALA A 25 -57.61 17.65 -11.93
CA ALA A 25 -57.78 16.28 -12.39
C ALA A 25 -56.46 15.67 -12.89
N VAL A 26 -55.67 16.45 -13.65
CA VAL A 26 -54.34 16.03 -14.12
C VAL A 26 -53.37 15.83 -12.94
N SER A 27 -53.37 16.75 -11.96
CA SER A 27 -52.54 16.61 -10.76
C SER A 27 -52.91 15.38 -9.93
N GLY A 28 -54.21 15.07 -9.81
CA GLY A 28 -54.67 13.86 -9.11
C GLY A 28 -54.27 12.57 -9.84
N SER A 29 -54.34 12.57 -11.17
CA SER A 29 -53.91 11.43 -11.99
C SER A 29 -52.40 11.17 -11.83
N LEU A 30 -51.58 12.22 -11.86
CA LEU A 30 -50.13 12.09 -11.69
C LEU A 30 -49.74 11.57 -10.29
N MET A 31 -50.46 11.98 -9.23
CA MET A 31 -50.22 11.45 -7.88
C MET A 31 -50.58 9.96 -7.75
N LEU A 32 -51.68 9.51 -8.36
CA LEU A 32 -52.06 8.10 -8.35
C LEU A 32 -51.07 7.22 -9.09
N GLU A 33 -50.51 7.72 -10.20
CA GLU A 33 -49.47 7.03 -10.95
C GLU A 33 -48.16 6.97 -10.15
N HIS A 34 -47.79 8.05 -9.44
CA HIS A 34 -46.64 8.05 -8.54
C HIS A 34 -46.79 7.10 -7.34
N ILE A 35 -47.99 6.94 -6.77
CA ILE A 35 -48.22 6.00 -5.67
C ILE A 35 -48.06 4.55 -6.13
N LYS A 36 -48.55 4.21 -7.34
CA LYS A 36 -48.35 2.88 -7.92
C LYS A 36 -46.88 2.57 -8.19
N VAL A 37 -46.13 3.53 -8.73
CA VAL A 37 -44.68 3.39 -8.94
C VAL A 37 -43.94 3.23 -7.60
N LEU A 38 -44.36 3.92 -6.54
CA LEU A 38 -43.75 3.79 -5.22
C LEU A 38 -44.05 2.43 -4.54
N GLU A 39 -45.24 1.87 -4.77
CA GLU A 39 -45.63 0.55 -4.27
C GLU A 39 -44.87 -0.58 -5.01
N ASP A 40 -44.67 -0.45 -6.33
CA ASP A 40 -43.82 -1.35 -7.10
C ASP A 40 -42.34 -1.26 -6.70
N VAL A 41 -41.82 -0.06 -6.42
CA VAL A 41 -40.45 0.12 -5.91
C VAL A 41 -40.28 -0.51 -4.52
N LYS A 42 -41.29 -0.42 -3.64
CA LYS A 42 -41.26 -1.02 -2.29
C LYS A 42 -41.29 -2.56 -2.34
N ASN A 43 -41.98 -3.16 -3.31
CA ASN A 43 -42.00 -4.62 -3.49
C ASN A 43 -40.75 -5.17 -4.19
N VAL A 44 -39.98 -4.32 -4.88
CA VAL A 44 -38.71 -4.70 -5.55
C VAL A 44 -37.47 -4.44 -4.68
N SER A 45 -37.54 -3.60 -3.64
CA SER A 45 -36.38 -3.20 -2.82
C SER A 45 -36.17 -4.00 -1.53
N VAL A 46 -37.12 -4.87 -1.14
CA VAL A 46 -36.97 -5.77 0.02
C VAL A 46 -36.00 -6.95 -0.19
N PRO A 47 -35.69 -7.46 -1.40
CA PRO A 47 -34.66 -8.50 -1.54
C PRO A 47 -33.21 -7.98 -1.47
N LEU A 48 -32.96 -6.67 -1.59
CA LEU A 48 -31.59 -6.15 -1.61
C LEU A 48 -30.92 -6.09 -0.22
N VAL A 49 -31.70 -5.90 0.85
CA VAL A 49 -31.14 -5.84 2.22
C VAL A 49 -30.76 -7.24 2.73
N ALA A 50 -31.49 -8.28 2.31
CA ALA A 50 -31.14 -9.67 2.63
C ALA A 50 -29.88 -10.14 1.87
N GLN A 51 -29.66 -9.64 0.64
CA GLN A 51 -28.44 -9.92 -0.12
C GLN A 51 -27.25 -9.07 0.34
N LEU A 52 -27.47 -7.90 0.94
CA LEU A 52 -26.41 -7.07 1.51
C LEU A 52 -25.74 -7.71 2.72
N SER A 53 -26.48 -8.39 3.60
CA SER A 53 -25.86 -9.08 4.75
C SER A 53 -25.09 -10.33 4.33
N GLU A 54 -25.57 -11.05 3.31
CA GLU A 54 -24.85 -12.19 2.73
C GLU A 54 -23.64 -11.75 1.88
N LEU A 55 -23.72 -10.59 1.21
CA LEU A 55 -22.59 -9.96 0.52
C LEU A 55 -21.59 -9.33 1.47
N GLU A 56 -22.01 -8.73 2.59
CA GLU A 56 -21.09 -8.27 3.65
C GLU A 56 -20.36 -9.46 4.26
N HIS A 57 -21.05 -10.55 4.61
CA HIS A 57 -20.37 -11.75 5.14
C HIS A 57 -19.45 -12.42 4.13
N ARG A 58 -19.81 -12.41 2.84
CA ARG A 58 -18.90 -12.85 1.78
C ARG A 58 -17.78 -11.84 1.53
N GLU A 59 -18.00 -10.54 1.70
CA GLU A 59 -16.98 -9.50 1.58
C GLU A 59 -15.98 -9.62 2.72
N THR A 60 -16.37 -9.77 3.99
CA THR A 60 -15.40 -9.91 5.10
C THR A 60 -14.56 -11.18 4.93
N ALA A 61 -15.20 -12.31 4.59
CA ALA A 61 -14.50 -13.57 4.36
C ALA A 61 -13.63 -13.55 3.08
N LEU A 62 -14.09 -12.90 2.02
CA LEU A 62 -13.29 -12.71 0.80
C LEU A 62 -12.21 -11.65 0.98
N ARG A 63 -12.38 -10.65 1.85
CA ARG A 63 -11.39 -9.61 2.14
C ARG A 63 -10.28 -10.16 3.00
N GLU A 64 -10.58 -10.99 4.00
CA GLU A 64 -9.56 -11.79 4.69
C GLU A 64 -8.82 -12.72 3.72
N GLN A 65 -9.52 -13.42 2.82
CA GLN A 65 -8.87 -14.29 1.84
C GLN A 65 -8.11 -13.54 0.74
N VAL A 66 -8.56 -12.34 0.35
CA VAL A 66 -7.90 -11.49 -0.65
C VAL A 66 -6.70 -10.79 -0.03
N GLU A 67 -6.75 -10.36 1.22
CA GLU A 67 -5.60 -9.79 1.92
C GLU A 67 -4.52 -10.86 2.14
N ILE A 68 -4.91 -12.09 2.51
CA ILE A 68 -4.01 -13.26 2.56
C ILE A 68 -3.45 -13.61 1.16
N SER A 69 -4.29 -13.61 0.13
CA SER A 69 -3.86 -13.91 -1.24
C SER A 69 -3.05 -12.78 -1.87
N GLN A 70 -3.24 -11.53 -1.46
CA GLN A 70 -2.45 -10.38 -1.91
C GLN A 70 -1.08 -10.39 -1.23
N ILE A 71 -0.98 -10.77 0.05
CA ILE A 71 0.30 -11.03 0.71
C ILE A 71 1.03 -12.19 0.00
N HIS A 72 0.31 -13.28 -0.34
CA HIS A 72 0.89 -14.45 -1.01
C HIS A 72 1.23 -14.20 -2.50
N ALA A 73 0.46 -13.36 -3.21
CA ALA A 73 0.66 -13.03 -4.62
C ALA A 73 1.70 -11.93 -4.84
N ALA A 74 1.87 -10.99 -3.89
CA ALA A 74 2.95 -10.01 -3.92
C ALA A 74 4.35 -10.65 -3.83
N VAL A 75 4.43 -11.87 -3.27
CA VAL A 75 5.67 -12.65 -3.14
C VAL A 75 6.02 -13.41 -4.43
N GLN A 76 5.06 -13.66 -5.33
CA GLN A 76 5.18 -14.67 -6.38
C GLN A 76 5.43 -14.18 -7.82
N VAL A 77 5.94 -12.95 -8.03
CA VAL A 77 6.20 -12.46 -9.40
C VAL A 77 7.66 -12.04 -9.62
N GLY A 78 8.31 -12.77 -10.52
CA GLY A 78 9.66 -12.56 -11.04
C GLY A 78 10.45 -13.87 -11.03
N SER A 79 11.10 -14.22 -12.15
CA SER A 79 12.17 -15.24 -12.16
C SER A 79 13.15 -14.85 -11.05
N ILE A 80 13.28 -15.69 -10.01
CA ILE A 80 14.19 -15.42 -8.90
C ILE A 80 15.61 -15.18 -9.47
N GLY A 81 15.98 -15.88 -10.54
CA GLY A 81 17.23 -15.65 -11.28
C GLY A 81 17.40 -14.22 -11.81
N GLU A 82 16.34 -13.59 -12.37
CA GLU A 82 16.43 -12.21 -12.89
C GLU A 82 16.57 -11.18 -11.75
N LYS A 83 15.95 -11.44 -10.59
CA LYS A 83 16.17 -10.63 -9.38
C LYS A 83 17.60 -10.81 -8.86
N LEU A 84 18.10 -12.04 -8.80
CA LEU A 84 19.45 -12.34 -8.29
C LEU A 84 20.55 -11.71 -9.15
N ASP A 85 20.37 -11.63 -10.48
CA ASP A 85 21.32 -10.98 -11.38
C ASP A 85 21.44 -9.45 -11.15
N MET A 86 20.45 -8.82 -10.53
CA MET A 86 20.46 -7.39 -10.20
C MET A 86 21.09 -7.06 -8.85
N TYR A 87 21.23 -8.04 -7.93
CA TYR A 87 21.77 -7.81 -6.59
C TYR A 87 23.22 -8.26 -6.44
N VAL A 88 24.02 -7.46 -5.72
CA VAL A 88 25.38 -7.84 -5.34
C VAL A 88 25.32 -8.71 -4.09
N LEU A 89 25.36 -10.03 -4.28
CA LEU A 89 25.35 -11.00 -3.18
C LEU A 89 26.73 -11.13 -2.51
N PRO A 90 26.78 -11.22 -1.18
CA PRO A 90 28.03 -11.47 -0.46
C PRO A 90 28.55 -12.89 -0.70
N THR A 91 29.87 -13.06 -0.64
CA THR A 91 30.53 -14.38 -0.78
C THR A 91 30.35 -15.24 0.48
N GLU A 92 30.22 -14.61 1.65
CA GLU A 92 29.95 -15.29 2.92
C GLU A 92 28.79 -14.58 3.64
N THR A 93 27.80 -15.35 4.04
CA THR A 93 26.67 -14.90 4.87
C THR A 93 27.14 -14.66 6.31
N ASP A 94 27.06 -13.42 6.78
CA ASP A 94 27.17 -13.09 8.21
C ASP A 94 25.83 -13.41 8.90
N LEU A 95 25.71 -14.65 9.37
CA LEU A 95 24.51 -15.15 10.04
C LEU A 95 24.28 -14.46 11.40
N ASP A 96 25.36 -14.14 12.12
CA ASP A 96 25.28 -13.49 13.43
C ASP A 96 24.67 -12.10 13.31
N ARG A 97 25.06 -11.35 12.27
CA ARG A 97 24.46 -10.07 11.93
C ARG A 97 22.97 -10.21 11.61
N LEU A 98 22.58 -11.22 10.86
CA LEU A 98 21.18 -11.43 10.50
C LEU A 98 20.33 -11.76 11.73
N VAL A 99 20.83 -12.65 12.62
CA VAL A 99 20.19 -12.96 13.89
C VAL A 99 20.03 -11.68 14.73
N ALA A 100 21.09 -10.87 14.83
CA ALA A 100 21.07 -9.61 15.55
C ALA A 100 20.03 -8.62 15.01
N VAL A 101 19.78 -8.59 13.69
CA VAL A 101 18.73 -7.75 13.09
C VAL A 101 17.34 -8.20 13.55
N PHE A 102 17.05 -9.50 13.53
CA PHE A 102 15.75 -10.01 13.97
C PHE A 102 15.55 -9.82 15.48
N ASP A 103 16.59 -10.02 16.28
CA ASP A 103 16.55 -9.75 17.73
C ASP A 103 16.29 -8.27 18.00
N LEU A 104 16.94 -7.37 17.24
CA LEU A 104 16.74 -5.93 17.34
C LEU A 104 15.30 -5.54 16.97
N LEU A 105 14.77 -6.10 15.87
CA LEU A 105 13.41 -5.88 15.43
C LEU A 105 12.43 -6.33 16.52
N PHE A 106 12.61 -7.54 17.05
CA PHE A 106 11.79 -8.06 18.13
C PHE A 106 11.85 -7.17 19.37
N GLU A 107 13.03 -6.70 19.77
CA GLU A 107 13.20 -5.80 20.90
C GLU A 107 12.44 -4.47 20.70
N VAL A 108 12.42 -3.93 19.49
CA VAL A 108 11.64 -2.72 19.15
C VAL A 108 10.14 -3.03 19.20
N LEU A 109 9.69 -4.09 18.52
CA LEU A 109 8.27 -4.45 18.46
C LEU A 109 7.70 -4.79 19.84
N SER A 110 8.45 -5.49 20.68
CA SER A 110 8.04 -5.79 22.05
C SER A 110 7.93 -4.55 22.93
N ARG A 111 8.82 -3.56 22.78
CA ARG A 111 8.69 -2.27 23.49
C ARG A 111 7.40 -1.53 23.13
N HIS A 112 6.90 -1.71 21.92
CA HIS A 112 5.63 -1.13 21.45
C HIS A 112 4.40 -2.04 21.68
N ASN A 113 4.56 -3.19 22.38
CA ASN A 113 3.53 -4.22 22.56
C ASN A 113 3.00 -4.84 21.25
N LEU A 114 3.80 -4.80 20.19
CA LEU A 114 3.47 -5.38 18.88
C LEU A 114 4.00 -6.81 18.73
N ALA A 115 4.92 -7.26 19.59
CA ALA A 115 5.41 -8.63 19.62
C ALA A 115 5.56 -9.12 21.07
N SER A 116 5.17 -10.38 21.33
CA SER A 116 5.20 -11.00 22.66
C SER A 116 6.14 -12.20 22.74
N GLY A 117 6.53 -12.78 21.61
CA GLY A 117 7.49 -13.87 21.58
C GLY A 117 8.14 -14.05 20.22
N MET A 118 9.36 -14.57 20.22
CA MET A 118 10.13 -14.97 19.06
C MET A 118 10.76 -16.32 19.38
N SER A 119 10.74 -17.27 18.44
CA SER A 119 11.46 -18.53 18.56
C SER A 119 12.94 -18.33 18.26
N ASP A 120 13.76 -19.27 18.69
CA ASP A 120 15.12 -19.38 18.17
C ASP A 120 15.08 -19.47 16.63
N ILE A 121 16.08 -18.86 15.99
CA ILE A 121 16.22 -18.88 14.54
C ILE A 121 16.89 -20.19 14.14
N GLU A 122 16.17 -21.03 13.41
CA GLU A 122 16.67 -22.29 12.89
C GLU A 122 17.33 -22.04 11.52
N ILE A 123 18.65 -22.26 11.43
CA ILE A 123 19.42 -22.06 10.19
C ILE A 123 19.78 -23.43 9.62
N GLY A 124 19.35 -23.70 8.39
CA GLY A 124 19.64 -24.96 7.69
C GLY A 124 20.97 -24.97 6.94
N GLU A 125 21.24 -26.09 6.27
CA GLU A 125 22.40 -26.24 5.40
C GLU A 125 22.21 -25.48 4.08
N ALA A 126 23.30 -24.96 3.52
CA ALA A 126 23.26 -24.24 2.25
C ALA A 126 22.90 -25.19 1.11
N VAL A 127 21.92 -24.81 0.30
CA VAL A 127 21.48 -25.53 -0.88
C VAL A 127 21.92 -24.76 -2.12
N THR A 128 22.65 -25.42 -3.01
CA THR A 128 22.96 -24.86 -4.33
C THR A 128 21.71 -24.93 -5.19
N ILE A 129 21.29 -23.79 -5.72
CA ILE A 129 20.16 -23.70 -6.64
C ILE A 129 20.75 -23.67 -8.06
N ASN A 130 20.20 -24.47 -8.97
CA ASN A 130 20.76 -24.70 -10.32
C ASN A 130 20.65 -23.49 -11.28
N GLU A 131 20.51 -22.27 -10.75
CA GLU A 131 20.39 -21.02 -11.50
C GLU A 131 21.44 -20.03 -10.98
N GLY A 132 22.62 -20.03 -11.61
CA GLY A 132 23.73 -19.13 -11.26
C GLY A 132 24.68 -19.68 -10.19
N ASP A 133 25.83 -19.03 -10.04
CA ASP A 133 26.86 -19.27 -9.02
C ASP A 133 26.37 -18.78 -7.64
N VAL A 134 25.21 -19.31 -7.21
CA VAL A 134 24.45 -18.83 -6.06
C VAL A 134 24.03 -20.00 -5.15
N ARG A 135 24.14 -19.79 -3.85
CA ARG A 135 23.63 -20.68 -2.80
C ARG A 135 22.53 -19.96 -2.03
N ALA A 136 21.58 -20.74 -1.53
CA ALA A 136 20.55 -20.26 -0.61
C ALA A 136 20.63 -21.05 0.69
N ARG A 137 20.52 -20.37 1.82
CA ARG A 137 20.45 -21.00 3.13
C ARG A 137 19.05 -20.80 3.70
N PRO A 138 18.30 -21.89 3.98
CA PRO A 138 16.98 -21.76 4.57
C PRO A 138 17.09 -21.32 6.02
N LEU A 139 16.19 -20.42 6.40
CA LEU A 139 16.07 -19.86 7.73
C LEU A 139 14.61 -19.91 8.16
N THR A 140 14.36 -20.52 9.31
CA THR A 140 13.01 -20.58 9.88
C THR A 140 12.97 -19.79 11.17
N VAL A 141 11.98 -18.90 11.28
CA VAL A 141 11.74 -18.10 12.48
C VAL A 141 10.25 -17.96 12.73
N ARG A 142 9.85 -17.98 14.00
CA ARG A 142 8.45 -17.84 14.41
C ARG A 142 8.29 -16.67 15.35
N PHE A 143 7.23 -15.88 15.14
CA PHE A 143 6.87 -14.73 15.95
C PHE A 143 5.46 -14.90 16.50
N ALA A 144 5.24 -14.41 17.73
CA ALA A 144 3.94 -14.09 18.26
C ALA A 144 3.80 -12.57 18.24
N ALA A 145 3.05 -12.05 17.27
CA ALA A 145 2.96 -10.63 16.99
C ALA A 145 1.51 -10.18 16.80
N HIS A 146 1.22 -8.93 17.14
CA HIS A 146 -0.01 -8.27 16.75
C HIS A 146 0.00 -8.06 15.22
N GLU A 147 -1.16 -7.87 14.60
CA GLU A 147 -1.33 -7.63 13.16
C GLU A 147 -0.33 -6.60 12.60
N GLU A 148 -0.25 -5.43 13.25
CA GLU A 148 0.71 -4.38 12.91
C GLU A 148 2.16 -4.86 13.00
N GLY A 149 2.53 -5.62 14.03
CA GLY A 149 3.88 -6.17 14.19
C GLY A 149 4.23 -7.20 13.12
N ALA A 150 3.27 -8.05 12.74
CA ALA A 150 3.44 -9.00 11.64
C ALA A 150 3.67 -8.27 10.30
N SER A 151 2.95 -7.18 10.06
CA SER A 151 3.14 -6.33 8.88
C SER A 151 4.54 -5.70 8.86
N GLU A 152 5.04 -5.15 9.98
CA GLU A 152 6.40 -4.59 10.06
C GLU A 152 7.48 -5.66 9.77
N ILE A 153 7.30 -6.89 10.29
CA ILE A 153 8.23 -8.00 10.03
C ILE A 153 8.28 -8.34 8.54
N LEU A 154 7.13 -8.42 7.88
CA LEU A 154 7.07 -8.71 6.45
C LEU A 154 7.67 -7.57 5.61
N HIS A 155 7.43 -6.30 5.97
CA HIS A 155 8.04 -5.16 5.30
C HIS A 155 9.56 -5.18 5.42
N LEU A 156 10.12 -5.51 6.59
CA LEU A 156 11.58 -5.66 6.74
C LEU A 156 12.14 -6.65 5.73
N ILE A 157 11.50 -7.81 5.58
CA ILE A 157 11.97 -8.87 4.67
C ILE A 157 11.88 -8.41 3.22
N GLN A 158 10.84 -7.66 2.84
CA GLN A 158 10.69 -7.12 1.49
C GLN A 158 11.73 -6.03 1.15
N LEU A 159 12.26 -5.35 2.16
CA LEU A 159 13.31 -4.34 2.04
C LEU A 159 14.71 -4.95 2.13
N ALA A 160 14.83 -6.21 2.53
CA ALA A 160 16.11 -6.89 2.68
C ALA A 160 16.83 -7.03 1.33
N GLY A 161 18.09 -6.61 1.28
CA GLY A 161 18.90 -6.56 0.06
C GLY A 161 18.65 -5.35 -0.85
N LEU A 162 17.70 -4.46 -0.53
CA LEU A 162 17.61 -3.15 -1.19
C LEU A 162 18.63 -2.22 -0.55
N LEU A 163 19.58 -1.71 -1.33
CA LEU A 163 20.66 -0.87 -0.80
C LEU A 163 20.37 0.61 -0.98
N THR A 164 19.78 0.95 -2.12
CA THR A 164 19.60 2.33 -2.55
C THR A 164 18.14 2.71 -2.73
N VAL A 165 17.88 4.02 -2.84
CA VAL A 165 16.56 4.54 -3.22
C VAL A 165 16.11 3.98 -4.57
N GLY A 166 17.04 3.84 -5.52
CA GLY A 166 16.78 3.25 -6.84
C GLY A 166 16.29 1.82 -6.76
N ASP A 167 16.89 1.00 -5.89
CA ASP A 167 16.49 -0.42 -5.72
C ASP A 167 15.07 -0.57 -5.13
N ALA A 168 14.63 0.42 -4.36
CA ALA A 168 13.30 0.45 -3.76
C ALA A 168 12.19 0.93 -4.73
N LEU A 169 12.56 1.45 -5.89
CA LEU A 169 11.63 1.87 -6.94
C LEU A 169 11.50 0.78 -8.01
N SER A 170 10.32 0.71 -8.63
CA SER A 170 10.12 -0.08 -9.84
C SER A 170 10.71 0.60 -11.08
N ASP A 171 10.99 -0.19 -12.12
CA ASP A 171 11.53 0.34 -13.39
C ASP A 171 10.61 1.40 -14.02
N ASP A 172 9.29 1.25 -13.86
CA ASP A 172 8.30 2.22 -14.34
C ASP A 172 8.37 3.54 -13.57
N GLU A 173 8.56 3.49 -12.25
CA GLU A 173 8.72 4.68 -11.40
C GLU A 173 10.04 5.40 -11.69
N VAL A 174 11.14 4.65 -11.83
CA VAL A 174 12.44 5.19 -12.23
C VAL A 174 12.35 5.85 -13.61
N SER A 175 11.73 5.16 -14.57
CA SER A 175 11.51 5.70 -15.93
C SER A 175 10.65 6.96 -15.92
N LEU A 176 9.63 7.03 -15.05
CA LEU A 176 8.79 8.21 -14.89
C LEU A 176 9.59 9.41 -14.37
N LEU A 177 10.47 9.19 -13.38
CA LEU A 177 11.35 10.24 -12.84
C LEU A 177 12.34 10.75 -13.90
N PHE A 178 12.93 9.85 -14.68
CA PHE A 178 13.83 10.24 -15.77
C PHE A 178 13.10 11.05 -16.85
N ARG A 179 11.94 10.59 -17.32
CA ARG A 179 11.13 11.34 -18.30
C ARG A 179 10.75 12.73 -17.77
N SER A 180 10.27 12.80 -16.54
CA SER A 180 9.93 14.09 -15.92
C SER A 180 11.15 15.02 -15.78
N THR A 181 12.35 14.44 -15.58
CA THR A 181 13.61 15.19 -15.51
C THR A 181 14.02 15.70 -16.89
N GLU A 182 13.94 14.87 -17.92
CA GLU A 182 14.25 15.24 -19.31
C GLU A 182 13.31 16.33 -19.84
N ASP A 183 12.02 16.23 -19.53
CA ASP A 183 11.01 17.20 -19.97
C ASP A 183 11.19 18.59 -19.32
N GLU A 184 11.65 18.63 -18.05
CA GLU A 184 11.81 19.90 -17.32
C GLU A 184 13.22 20.48 -17.42
N ASN A 185 14.23 19.71 -17.00
CA ASN A 185 15.60 20.16 -16.90
C ASN A 185 16.55 18.98 -17.14
N PRO A 186 16.98 18.73 -18.39
CA PRO A 186 17.92 17.66 -18.73
C PRO A 186 19.23 17.71 -17.93
N ALA A 187 19.68 18.90 -17.50
CA ALA A 187 20.88 19.04 -16.68
C ALA A 187 20.69 18.50 -15.24
N GLY A 188 19.43 18.34 -14.80
CA GLY A 188 19.06 17.75 -13.51
C GLY A 188 19.23 16.24 -13.43
N ILE A 189 19.56 15.56 -14.55
CA ILE A 189 19.72 14.10 -14.58
C ILE A 189 20.77 13.60 -13.58
N VAL A 190 21.87 14.34 -13.41
CA VAL A 190 22.93 13.99 -12.46
C VAL A 190 22.42 14.07 -11.01
N ALA A 191 21.55 15.04 -10.70
CA ALA A 191 20.96 15.15 -9.37
C ALA A 191 19.98 14.00 -9.09
N LEU A 192 19.22 13.58 -10.11
CA LEU A 192 18.34 12.41 -10.02
C LEU A 192 19.15 11.11 -9.82
N GLU A 193 20.21 10.88 -10.61
CA GLU A 193 21.07 9.70 -10.45
C GLU A 193 21.72 9.65 -9.06
N GLN A 194 22.17 10.80 -8.55
CA GLN A 194 22.69 10.90 -7.19
C GLN A 194 21.62 10.56 -6.15
N PHE A 195 20.39 11.01 -6.34
CA PHE A 195 19.27 10.69 -5.47
C PHE A 195 18.94 9.19 -5.49
N LEU A 196 18.85 8.58 -6.67
CA LEU A 196 18.61 7.14 -6.82
C LEU A 196 19.74 6.30 -6.20
N SER A 197 20.97 6.80 -6.21
CA SER A 197 22.14 6.13 -5.61
C SER A 197 22.26 6.35 -4.09
N LEU A 198 21.36 7.10 -3.45
CA LEU A 198 21.40 7.32 -2.01
C LEU A 198 21.12 6.01 -1.27
N ASP A 199 21.87 5.79 -0.19
CA ASP A 199 21.60 4.70 0.74
C ASP A 199 20.18 4.79 1.32
N LEU A 200 19.45 3.68 1.27
CA LEU A 200 18.02 3.63 1.62
C LEU A 200 17.78 3.94 3.10
N LEU A 201 18.61 3.45 4.01
CA LEU A 201 18.51 3.73 5.44
C LEU A 201 18.74 5.23 5.70
N ARG A 202 19.78 5.81 5.09
CA ARG A 202 20.07 7.25 5.22
C ARG A 202 18.93 8.09 4.68
N TYR A 203 18.39 7.74 3.52
CA TYR A 203 17.23 8.41 2.94
C TYR A 203 16.02 8.35 3.89
N ALA A 204 15.66 7.17 4.38
CA ALA A 204 14.50 6.97 5.23
C ALA A 204 14.59 7.74 6.56
N ARG A 205 15.79 7.99 7.07
CA ARG A 205 16.02 8.78 8.30
C ARG A 205 15.87 10.29 8.11
N ASP A 206 16.11 10.84 6.92
CA ASP A 206 15.97 12.28 6.64
C ASP A 206 15.39 12.54 5.24
N VAL A 207 14.21 11.99 4.98
CA VAL A 207 13.51 12.06 3.69
C VAL A 207 13.38 13.51 3.21
N ARG A 208 13.01 14.42 4.13
CA ARG A 208 12.79 15.83 3.78
C ARG A 208 14.06 16.49 3.28
N ALA A 209 15.22 16.26 3.91
CA ALA A 209 16.45 16.90 3.46
C ALA A 209 16.84 16.45 2.04
N TYR A 210 16.74 15.15 1.76
CA TYR A 210 17.12 14.59 0.47
C TYR A 210 16.15 14.95 -0.66
N GLU A 211 14.84 14.87 -0.41
CA GLU A 211 13.84 15.29 -1.40
C GLU A 211 13.95 16.80 -1.70
N GLU A 212 14.12 17.65 -0.68
CA GLU A 212 14.29 19.10 -0.90
C GLU A 212 15.61 19.42 -1.62
N GLN A 213 16.68 18.65 -1.37
CA GLN A 213 17.92 18.78 -2.13
C GLN A 213 17.72 18.45 -3.61
N LEU A 214 17.01 17.36 -3.92
CA LEU A 214 16.68 17.01 -5.31
C LEU A 214 15.84 18.12 -5.95
N LYS A 215 14.77 18.55 -5.27
CA LYS A 215 13.86 19.60 -5.75
C LYS A 215 14.58 20.91 -6.05
N ARG A 216 15.69 21.27 -5.40
CA ARG A 216 16.46 22.50 -5.75
C ARG A 216 16.98 22.52 -7.19
N SER A 217 17.14 21.35 -7.81
CA SER A 217 17.58 21.22 -9.21
C SER A 217 16.42 21.38 -10.21
N PHE A 218 15.19 21.45 -9.69
CA PHE A 218 13.95 21.57 -10.43
C PHE A 218 13.17 22.78 -9.91
N THR A 219 12.31 23.36 -10.73
CA THR A 219 11.53 24.56 -10.35
C THR A 219 10.04 24.38 -10.57
N SER A 220 9.64 23.30 -11.27
CA SER A 220 8.25 23.02 -11.56
C SER A 220 7.54 22.30 -10.43
N GLU A 221 6.25 22.63 -10.28
CA GLU A 221 5.33 21.86 -9.44
C GLU A 221 5.06 20.47 -10.03
N ALA A 222 5.22 20.29 -11.35
CA ALA A 222 4.95 19.03 -12.02
C ALA A 222 5.95 17.94 -11.58
N PHE A 223 7.25 18.22 -11.61
CA PHE A 223 8.25 17.28 -11.10
C PHE A 223 8.06 17.02 -9.60
N SER A 224 7.74 18.06 -8.83
CA SER A 224 7.48 17.90 -7.38
C SER A 224 6.32 16.95 -7.10
N GLN A 225 5.25 17.01 -7.90
CA GLN A 225 4.11 16.09 -7.82
C GLN A 225 4.49 14.67 -8.26
N THR A 226 5.27 14.54 -9.34
CA THR A 226 5.79 13.23 -9.79
C THR A 226 6.64 12.57 -8.71
N LEU A 227 7.61 13.31 -8.15
CA LEU A 227 8.47 12.83 -7.06
C LEU A 227 7.62 12.39 -5.87
N GLN A 228 6.67 13.23 -5.44
CA GLN A 228 5.78 12.90 -4.32
C GLN A 228 4.94 11.65 -4.60
N SER A 229 4.40 11.51 -5.81
CA SER A 229 3.62 10.33 -6.20
C SER A 229 4.47 9.06 -6.13
N VAL A 230 5.71 9.12 -6.61
CA VAL A 230 6.65 8.00 -6.59
C VAL A 230 7.08 7.67 -5.17
N THR A 231 7.44 8.65 -4.34
CA THR A 231 7.91 8.39 -2.96
C THR A 231 6.79 7.93 -2.02
N GLN A 232 5.53 8.24 -2.32
CA GLN A 232 4.38 7.79 -1.54
C GLN A 232 3.78 6.45 -2.00
N GLY A 233 3.94 6.09 -3.27
CA GLY A 233 3.40 4.85 -3.86
C GLY A 233 4.33 3.64 -3.77
N SER A 234 5.64 3.87 -3.65
CA SER A 234 6.68 2.84 -3.72
C SER A 234 7.03 2.22 -2.36
N LYS A 235 7.94 1.23 -2.40
CA LYS A 235 8.58 0.63 -1.19
C LYS A 235 9.31 1.67 -0.34
N LEU A 236 9.59 2.87 -0.86
CA LEU A 236 10.16 3.97 -0.08
C LEU A 236 9.26 4.39 1.08
N ARG A 237 7.94 4.28 0.93
CA ARG A 237 6.99 4.54 2.02
C ARG A 237 7.18 3.54 3.16
N ASP A 238 7.34 2.27 2.82
CA ASP A 238 7.48 1.20 3.79
C ASP A 238 8.86 1.27 4.47
N ALA A 239 9.92 1.58 3.70
CA ALA A 239 11.25 1.88 4.22
C ALA A 239 11.24 3.06 5.19
N ARG A 240 10.54 4.15 4.85
CA ARG A 240 10.37 5.29 5.74
C ARG A 240 9.68 4.88 7.03
N ARG A 241 8.54 4.20 6.95
CA ARG A 241 7.76 3.77 8.12
C ARG A 241 8.61 2.93 9.09
N LEU A 242 9.43 2.03 8.54
CA LEU A 242 10.24 1.11 9.32
C LEU A 242 11.53 1.76 9.88
N PHE A 243 12.22 2.58 9.08
CA PHE A 243 13.55 3.09 9.41
C PHE A 243 13.60 4.53 9.94
N GLU A 244 12.51 5.31 9.85
CA GLU A 244 12.46 6.68 10.42
C GLU A 244 12.52 6.67 11.96
N GLY A 245 12.10 5.56 12.59
CA GLY A 245 11.99 5.43 14.04
C GLY A 245 13.19 4.78 14.76
N ASP A 246 12.92 4.32 15.98
CA ASP A 246 13.89 3.67 16.89
C ASP A 246 14.65 2.50 16.23
N PHE A 247 13.96 1.72 15.40
CA PHE A 247 14.57 0.56 14.74
C PHE A 247 15.69 0.97 13.79
N GLY A 248 15.43 1.91 12.87
CA GLY A 248 16.45 2.39 11.94
C GLY A 248 17.63 3.07 12.63
N ALA A 249 17.37 3.83 13.71
CA ALA A 249 18.44 4.43 14.51
C ALA A 249 19.35 3.37 15.14
N LYS A 250 18.77 2.36 15.80
CA LYS A 250 19.54 1.29 16.42
C LYS A 250 20.26 0.40 15.39
N LEU A 251 19.64 0.19 14.22
CA LEU A 251 20.23 -0.57 13.13
C LEU A 251 21.52 0.08 12.61
N ASP A 252 21.52 1.42 12.49
CA ASP A 252 22.68 2.22 12.11
C ASP A 252 23.75 2.21 13.21
N ASP A 253 23.36 2.47 14.47
CA ASP A 253 24.27 2.48 15.62
C ASP A 253 25.00 1.13 15.80
N ALA A 254 24.29 0.03 15.59
CA ALA A 254 24.83 -1.33 15.68
C ALA A 254 25.55 -1.79 14.39
N HIS A 255 25.64 -0.95 13.35
CA HIS A 255 26.26 -1.26 12.06
C HIS A 255 25.69 -2.52 11.40
N LEU A 256 24.39 -2.74 11.56
CA LEU A 256 23.69 -3.91 11.04
C LEU A 256 23.14 -3.70 9.62
N TRP A 257 23.20 -2.48 9.07
CA TRP A 257 22.87 -2.14 7.68
C TRP A 257 24.09 -2.14 6.73
N PRO A 258 24.02 -2.67 5.49
CA PRO A 258 22.85 -3.20 4.80
C PRO A 258 22.42 -4.60 5.23
N LEU A 259 21.15 -4.91 5.00
CA LEU A 259 20.59 -6.24 5.20
C LEU A 259 20.94 -7.14 4.02
N GLN A 260 21.21 -8.41 4.30
CA GLN A 260 21.41 -9.40 3.25
C GLN A 260 20.11 -9.63 2.48
N PHE A 261 20.22 -10.07 1.22
CA PHE A 261 19.06 -10.34 0.40
C PHE A 261 18.30 -11.57 0.93
N LEU A 262 17.03 -11.36 1.27
CA LEU A 262 16.13 -12.38 1.81
C LEU A 262 14.96 -12.56 0.86
N THR A 263 14.57 -13.79 0.62
CA THR A 263 13.29 -14.08 -0.04
C THR A 263 12.43 -14.95 0.83
N VAL A 264 11.14 -14.65 0.85
CA VAL A 264 10.14 -15.47 1.51
C VAL A 264 9.90 -16.73 0.68
N GLN A 265 10.12 -17.89 1.30
CA GLN A 265 9.74 -19.19 0.73
C GLN A 265 8.31 -19.54 1.14
N GLU A 266 8.00 -19.43 2.43
CA GLU A 266 6.68 -19.73 2.98
C GLU A 266 6.34 -18.78 4.13
N VAL A 267 5.07 -18.38 4.21
CA VAL A 267 4.51 -17.63 5.33
C VAL A 267 3.29 -18.38 5.83
N GLU A 268 3.33 -18.79 7.09
CA GLU A 268 2.18 -19.37 7.76
C GLU A 268 1.71 -18.41 8.87
N LEU A 269 0.49 -17.89 8.71
CA LEU A 269 -0.15 -17.04 9.71
C LEU A 269 -1.28 -17.82 10.39
N LYS A 270 -1.17 -18.00 11.70
CA LYS A 270 -2.21 -18.65 12.52
C LYS A 270 -2.74 -17.68 13.57
N GLU A 271 -4.03 -17.71 13.84
CA GLU A 271 -4.61 -16.94 14.93
C GLU A 271 -3.93 -17.28 16.28
N GLY A 272 -3.64 -16.24 17.04
CA GLY A 272 -3.08 -16.31 18.37
C GLY A 272 -4.14 -16.54 19.44
N SER A 273 -3.72 -16.44 20.70
CA SER A 273 -4.63 -16.64 21.84
C SER A 273 -5.49 -15.42 22.20
N ALA A 274 -5.30 -14.30 21.50
CA ALA A 274 -6.00 -13.04 21.72
C ALA A 274 -6.36 -12.38 20.38
N GLU A 275 -7.40 -11.55 20.36
CA GLU A 275 -7.84 -10.82 19.17
C GLU A 275 -6.74 -9.90 18.63
N GLY A 276 -6.53 -9.91 17.31
CA GLY A 276 -5.47 -9.16 16.63
C GLY A 276 -4.05 -9.74 16.79
N TRP A 277 -3.89 -10.81 17.57
CA TRP A 277 -2.61 -11.50 17.73
C TRP A 277 -2.51 -12.72 16.82
N TYR A 278 -1.34 -12.91 16.24
CA TYR A 278 -1.05 -14.00 15.32
C TYR A 278 0.27 -14.69 15.69
N ARG A 279 0.34 -15.98 15.37
CA ARG A 279 1.58 -16.73 15.26
C ARG A 279 2.00 -16.73 13.80
N LEU A 280 3.05 -15.96 13.51
CA LEU A 280 3.67 -15.85 12.20
C LEU A 280 4.85 -16.83 12.14
N SER A 281 4.81 -17.80 11.23
CA SER A 281 5.95 -18.65 10.91
C SER A 281 6.48 -18.28 9.55
N LEU A 282 7.77 -18.02 9.46
CA LEU A 282 8.46 -17.60 8.25
C LEU A 282 9.51 -18.63 7.87
N GLU A 283 9.46 -19.08 6.63
CA GLU A 283 10.56 -19.79 5.99
C GLU A 283 11.16 -18.86 4.95
N LEU A 284 12.42 -18.50 5.16
CA LEU A 284 13.17 -17.54 4.36
C LEU A 284 14.36 -18.22 3.71
N LEU A 285 14.78 -17.71 2.55
CA LEU A 285 16.04 -18.04 1.93
C LEU A 285 16.98 -16.85 2.03
N VAL A 286 18.15 -17.08 2.62
CA VAL A 286 19.26 -16.13 2.64
C VAL A 286 20.16 -16.43 1.45
N TRP A 287 20.36 -15.46 0.57
CA TRP A 287 21.10 -15.67 -0.66
C TRP A 287 22.57 -15.26 -0.52
N GLU A 288 23.46 -16.14 -0.97
CA GLU A 288 24.91 -15.93 -0.99
C GLU A 288 25.51 -16.40 -2.30
N ARG A 289 26.67 -15.85 -2.66
CA ARG A 289 27.42 -16.33 -3.83
C ARG A 289 28.13 -17.65 -3.51
N SER A 290 28.25 -18.58 -4.47
CA SER A 290 29.05 -19.80 -4.28
C SER A 290 30.55 -19.54 -4.16
#